data_AF-A0AAD7QBQ6-F1
#
_entry.id   AF-A0AAD7QBQ6-F1
#
_cell.length_a   1.000
_cell.length_b   1.000
_cell.length_c   1.000
_cell.angle_alpha   90.00
_cell.angle_beta   90.00
_cell.angle_gamma   90.00
#
_symmetry.space_group_name_H-M   'P 1'
#
loop_
_entity.id
_entity.type
_entity.pdbx_description
1 polymer ?
#
loop_
_entity_poly.entity_id
_entity_poly.type
_entity_poly.pdbx_seq_one_letter_code
_entity_poly.pdbx_strand_id
1 'polypeptide(L)'
;MGPKLTVSLFSFSFFLLILLAILSSVPPTISGNVLSIREATVGDLQLAFKYNRLTSTQLVEFYPEQIHRLNPISHGITEVNPDALDLADKADQERRTKAPESLSKLHGIPLVGVLGVDKERMLTQSS
;
A
#
# COMPACT_ATOMS: atom_id res chain seq x y z
N MET A 1 41.40 -50.22 14.22
CA MET A 1 40.87 -49.59 12.98
C MET A 1 39.41 -50.00 12.83
N GLY A 2 38.37 -49.18 12.98
CA GLY A 2 38.19 -47.77 13.32
C GLY A 2 36.66 -47.53 13.33
N PRO A 3 36.12 -46.59 14.12
CA PRO A 3 34.68 -46.43 14.28
C PRO A 3 34.07 -45.78 13.03
N LYS A 4 33.41 -46.56 12.17
CA LYS A 4 32.73 -46.06 10.95
C LYS A 4 31.22 -45.85 11.10
N LEU A 5 30.63 -46.26 12.23
CA LEU A 5 29.16 -46.24 12.42
C LEU A 5 28.65 -45.01 13.18
N THR A 6 29.47 -44.37 14.01
CA THR A 6 29.06 -43.21 14.83
C THR A 6 28.95 -41.91 14.01
N VAL A 7 29.76 -41.76 12.96
CA VAL A 7 29.79 -40.53 12.14
C VAL A 7 28.50 -40.35 11.31
N SER A 8 27.86 -41.46 10.90
CA SER A 8 26.65 -41.41 10.06
C SER A 8 25.40 -40.93 10.82
N LEU A 9 25.21 -41.36 12.09
CA LEU A 9 24.11 -40.87 12.93
C LEU A 9 24.26 -39.39 13.28
N PHE A 10 25.49 -38.95 13.58
CA PHE A 10 25.78 -37.53 13.84
C PHE A 10 25.49 -36.65 12.61
N SER A 11 25.82 -37.14 11.41
CA SER A 11 25.53 -36.43 10.16
C SER A 11 24.02 -36.26 9.94
N PHE A 12 23.23 -37.32 10.13
CA PHE A 12 21.78 -37.26 9.94
C PHE A 12 21.09 -36.35 10.96
N SER A 13 21.55 -36.36 12.22
CA SER A 13 21.09 -35.44 13.26
C SER A 13 21.41 -33.99 12.93
N PHE A 14 22.58 -33.72 12.34
CA PHE A 14 22.98 -32.38 11.92
C PHE A 14 22.13 -31.87 10.75
N PHE A 15 21.85 -32.73 9.75
CA PHE A 15 20.93 -32.41 8.67
C PHE A 15 19.50 -32.18 9.15
N LEU A 16 19.02 -32.95 10.13
CA LEU A 16 17.69 -32.78 10.72
C LEU A 16 17.58 -31.45 11.49
N LEU A 17 18.63 -31.07 12.23
CA LEU A 17 18.70 -29.78 12.94
C LEU A 17 18.74 -28.59 11.97
N ILE A 18 19.47 -28.72 10.85
CA ILE A 18 19.47 -27.69 9.79
C ILE A 18 18.09 -27.59 9.14
N LEU A 19 17.44 -28.73 8.84
CA LEU A 19 16.09 -28.74 8.25
C LEU A 19 15.05 -28.11 9.19
N LEU A 20 15.13 -28.41 10.48
CA LEU A 20 14.30 -27.79 11.52
C LEU A 20 14.57 -26.30 11.66
N ALA A 21 15.84 -25.87 11.59
CA ALA A 21 16.21 -24.46 11.64
C ALA A 21 15.65 -23.67 10.44
N ILE A 22 15.69 -24.26 9.24
CA ILE A 22 15.10 -23.66 8.03
C ILE A 22 13.57 -23.60 8.13
N LEU A 23 12.92 -24.66 8.66
CA LEU A 23 11.46 -24.66 8.89
C LEU A 23 11.03 -23.66 9.98
N SER A 24 11.86 -23.44 11.00
CA SER A 24 11.61 -22.46 12.06
C SER A 24 11.89 -21.01 11.67
N SER A 25 12.39 -20.77 10.45
CA SER A 25 12.54 -19.42 9.92
C SER A 25 11.15 -18.85 9.66
N VAL A 26 10.51 -18.40 10.73
CA VAL A 26 9.42 -17.42 10.65
C VAL A 26 10.07 -16.23 9.96
N PRO A 27 9.68 -15.89 8.71
CA PRO A 27 10.19 -14.67 8.10
C PRO A 27 9.88 -13.54 9.08
N PRO A 28 10.83 -12.63 9.35
CA PRO A 28 10.53 -11.50 10.21
C PRO A 28 9.30 -10.84 9.61
N THR A 29 8.18 -10.92 10.31
CA THR A 29 7.03 -10.09 10.02
C THR A 29 7.56 -8.69 10.27
N ILE A 30 7.97 -8.02 9.19
CA ILE A 30 8.29 -6.60 9.21
C ILE A 30 6.99 -5.98 9.71
N SER A 31 6.95 -5.66 11.00
CA SER A 31 5.97 -4.74 11.56
C SER A 31 6.32 -3.38 10.98
N GLY A 32 6.14 -3.24 9.68
CA GLY A 32 6.15 -1.96 9.00
C GLY A 32 4.92 -1.29 9.56
N ASN A 33 5.14 -0.24 10.36
CA ASN A 33 4.10 0.64 10.91
C ASN A 33 2.83 0.53 10.08
N VAL A 34 1.81 -0.14 10.62
CA VAL A 34 0.53 -0.30 9.94
C VAL A 34 0.04 1.10 9.67
N LEU A 35 0.08 1.53 8.42
CA LEU A 35 -0.30 2.89 8.06
C LEU A 35 -1.80 3.02 8.30
N SER A 36 -2.17 3.78 9.34
CA SER A 36 -3.55 4.14 9.58
C SER A 36 -3.94 5.25 8.60
N ILE A 37 -4.67 4.90 7.53
CA ILE A 37 -5.10 5.86 6.49
C ILE A 37 -5.87 7.04 7.10
N ARG A 38 -6.60 6.82 8.20
CA ARG A 38 -7.48 7.83 8.82
C ARG A 38 -6.74 9.07 9.32
N GLU A 39 -5.49 8.91 9.74
CA GLU A 39 -4.66 9.98 10.32
C GLU A 39 -3.34 10.19 9.56
N ALA A 40 -3.18 9.50 8.42
CA ALA A 40 -2.00 9.62 7.60
C ALA A 40 -1.90 11.02 6.99
N THR A 41 -0.74 11.66 7.12
CA THR A 41 -0.47 12.91 6.41
C THR A 41 -0.25 12.62 4.92
N VAL A 42 -0.34 13.66 4.08
CA VAL A 42 0.05 13.55 2.66
C VAL A 42 1.48 13.02 2.52
N GLY A 43 2.39 13.41 3.41
CA GLY A 43 3.77 12.91 3.43
C GLY A 43 3.84 11.40 3.70
N ASP A 44 3.05 10.91 4.65
CA ASP A 44 2.98 9.48 4.97
C ASP A 44 2.44 8.67 3.80
N LEU A 45 1.39 9.17 3.14
CA LEU A 45 0.81 8.54 1.95
C LEU A 45 1.80 8.52 0.78
N GLN A 46 2.49 9.63 0.52
CA GLN A 46 3.53 9.70 -0.51
C GLN A 46 4.69 8.74 -0.22
N LEU A 47 5.12 8.62 1.05
CA LEU A 47 6.11 7.62 1.44
C LEU A 47 5.59 6.20 1.25
N ALA A 48 4.34 5.92 1.59
CA ALA A 48 3.72 4.62 1.39
C ALA A 48 3.66 4.23 -0.08
N PHE A 49 3.30 5.17 -0.96
CA PHE A 49 3.36 4.99 -2.41
C PHE A 49 4.78 4.71 -2.89
N LYS A 50 5.76 5.50 -2.44
CA LYS A 50 7.18 5.32 -2.80
C LYS A 50 7.72 3.95 -2.42
N TYR A 51 7.29 3.41 -1.28
CA TYR A 51 7.72 2.09 -0.80
C TYR A 51 6.80 0.94 -1.25
N ASN A 52 5.86 1.19 -2.18
CA ASN A 52 4.87 0.20 -2.65
C ASN A 52 4.09 -0.47 -1.52
N ARG A 53 3.87 0.25 -0.41
CA ARG A 53 3.07 -0.22 0.74
C ARG A 53 1.59 0.11 0.60
N LEU A 54 1.27 1.03 -0.29
CA LEU A 54 -0.07 1.48 -0.64
C LEU A 54 -0.05 1.92 -2.10
N THR A 55 -1.16 1.77 -2.82
CA THR A 55 -1.37 2.36 -4.14
C THR A 55 -2.49 3.40 -4.09
N SER A 56 -2.56 4.28 -5.08
CA SER A 56 -3.67 5.23 -5.22
C SER A 56 -4.99 4.51 -5.36
N THR A 57 -5.02 3.41 -6.11
CA THR A 57 -6.21 2.57 -6.27
C THR A 57 -6.67 2.01 -4.93
N GLN A 58 -5.77 1.42 -4.14
CA GLN A 58 -6.10 0.91 -2.79
C GLN A 58 -6.60 2.01 -1.85
N LEU A 59 -6.01 3.21 -1.95
CA LEU A 59 -6.44 4.35 -1.16
C LEU A 59 -7.85 4.82 -1.57
N VAL A 60 -8.17 4.84 -2.86
CA VAL A 60 -9.52 5.18 -3.36
C VAL A 60 -10.54 4.12 -2.96
N GLU A 61 -10.22 2.82 -3.04
CA GLU A 61 -11.10 1.73 -2.63
C GLU A 61 -11.44 1.76 -1.14
N PHE A 62 -10.57 2.33 -0.30
CA PHE A 62 -10.79 2.46 1.13
C PHE A 62 -11.92 3.47 1.49
N TYR A 63 -12.02 4.59 0.77
CA TYR A 63 -12.91 5.69 1.16
C TYR A 63 -14.41 5.45 0.93
N PRO A 64 -14.89 4.70 -0.08
CA PRO A 64 -16.30 4.38 -0.24
C PRO A 64 -16.93 3.79 1.01
N GLU A 65 -16.25 2.87 1.70
CA GLU A 65 -16.76 2.32 2.96
C GLU A 65 -16.87 3.40 4.05
N GLN A 66 -15.88 4.29 4.15
CA GLN A 66 -15.91 5.40 5.10
C GLN A 66 -17.04 6.39 4.79
N ILE A 67 -17.26 6.70 3.51
CA ILE A 67 -18.35 7.56 3.05
C ILE A 67 -19.69 6.92 3.40
N HIS A 68 -19.91 5.64 3.08
CA HIS A 68 -21.14 4.94 3.43
C HIS A 68 -21.45 4.95 4.93
N ARG A 69 -20.42 4.83 5.78
CA ARG A 69 -20.58 4.81 7.24
C ARG A 69 -20.81 6.21 7.83
N LEU A 70 -20.11 7.23 7.34
CA LEU A 70 -20.05 8.54 7.99
C LEU A 70 -20.95 9.60 7.33
N ASN A 71 -21.15 9.51 6.02
CA ASN A 71 -21.92 10.50 5.27
C ASN A 71 -23.42 10.57 5.62
N PRO A 72 -24.09 9.48 6.05
CA PRO A 72 -25.47 9.60 6.54
C PRO A 72 -25.64 10.49 7.77
N ILE A 73 -24.56 10.77 8.49
CA ILE A 73 -24.54 11.62 9.70
C ILE A 73 -24.07 13.03 9.34
N SER A 74 -22.99 13.14 8.57
CA SER A 74 -22.37 14.44 8.26
C SER A 74 -22.94 15.13 7.03
N HIS A 75 -23.53 14.38 6.10
CA HIS A 75 -24.03 14.85 4.80
C HIS A 75 -23.00 15.66 3.99
N GLY A 76 -21.70 15.40 4.18
CA GLY A 76 -20.61 16.17 3.57
C GLY A 76 -20.29 15.82 2.12
N ILE A 77 -20.72 14.65 1.63
CA ILE A 77 -20.50 14.16 0.27
C ILE A 77 -21.85 14.04 -0.44
N THR A 78 -22.02 14.76 -1.55
CA THR A 78 -23.25 14.71 -2.37
C THR A 78 -23.10 13.78 -3.57
N GLU A 79 -21.93 13.76 -4.20
CA GLU A 79 -21.62 12.95 -5.38
C GLU A 79 -20.21 12.38 -5.23
N VAL A 80 -20.02 11.14 -5.69
CA VAL A 80 -18.69 10.53 -5.84
C VAL A 80 -18.42 10.43 -7.34
N ASN A 81 -17.23 10.85 -7.77
CA ASN A 81 -16.82 10.73 -9.16
C ASN A 81 -16.75 9.24 -9.57
N PRO A 82 -17.53 8.76 -10.55
CA PRO A 82 -17.48 7.37 -10.99
C PRO A 82 -16.12 6.97 -11.57
N ASP A 83 -15.37 7.94 -12.11
CA ASP A 83 -14.06 7.71 -12.74
C ASP A 83 -12.92 7.65 -11.72
N ALA A 84 -13.20 7.74 -10.41
CA ALA A 84 -12.19 7.86 -9.37
C ALA A 84 -11.20 6.68 -9.36
N LEU A 85 -11.68 5.46 -9.63
CA LEU A 85 -10.82 4.27 -9.70
C LEU A 85 -9.92 4.30 -10.93
N ASP A 86 -10.45 4.64 -12.10
CA ASP A 86 -9.67 4.71 -13.34
C ASP A 86 -8.58 5.79 -13.27
N LEU A 87 -8.90 6.95 -12.66
CA LEU A 87 -7.94 8.01 -12.41
C LEU A 87 -6.86 7.58 -11.41
N ALA A 88 -7.22 6.79 -10.40
CA ALA A 88 -6.26 6.25 -9.43
C ALA A 88 -5.31 5.23 -10.07
N ASP A 89 -5.83 4.33 -10.91
CA ASP A 89 -5.01 3.39 -11.67
C ASP A 89 -4.07 4.12 -12.62
N LYS A 90 -4.56 5.14 -13.34
CA LYS A 90 -3.71 6.00 -14.17
C LYS A 90 -2.60 6.65 -13.33
N ALA A 91 -2.90 7.18 -12.15
CA ALA A 91 -1.89 7.75 -11.26
C ALA A 91 -0.84 6.70 -10.83
N ASP A 92 -1.27 5.47 -10.53
CA ASP A 92 -0.39 4.34 -10.22
C ASP A 92 0.48 3.91 -11.41
N GLN A 93 -0.05 3.96 -12.64
CA GLN A 93 0.72 3.72 -13.86
C GLN A 93 1.76 4.81 -14.10
N GLU A 94 1.35 6.07 -14.00
CA GLU A 94 2.25 7.22 -14.19
C GLU A 94 3.40 7.22 -13.17
N ARG A 95 3.13 6.80 -11.93
CA ARG A 95 4.17 6.64 -10.91
C ARG A 95 5.23 5.60 -11.29
N ARG A 96 4.84 4.58 -12.07
CA ARG A 96 5.74 3.52 -12.56
C ARG A 96 6.54 3.95 -13.80
N THR A 97 6.01 4.86 -14.61
CA THR A 97 6.58 5.18 -15.92
C THR A 97 7.24 6.54 -16.02
N LYS A 98 6.84 7.52 -15.19
CA LYS A 98 7.37 8.89 -15.22
C LYS A 98 8.50 9.09 -14.21
N ALA A 99 9.34 10.11 -14.44
CA ALA A 99 10.35 10.52 -13.48
C ALA A 99 9.68 11.07 -12.21
N PRO A 100 10.11 10.67 -10.99
CA PRO A 100 9.46 11.10 -9.75
C PRO A 100 9.36 12.63 -9.58
N GLU A 101 10.34 13.38 -10.09
CA GLU A 101 10.37 14.86 -10.01
C GLU A 101 9.31 15.54 -10.88
N SER A 102 8.76 14.83 -11.87
CA SER A 102 7.69 15.33 -12.74
C SER A 102 6.30 15.20 -12.12
N LEU A 103 6.17 14.46 -11.01
CA LEU A 103 4.90 14.19 -10.35
C LEU A 103 4.64 15.22 -9.24
N SER A 104 3.40 15.68 -9.12
CA SER A 104 3.02 16.62 -8.08
C SER A 104 3.05 15.98 -6.68
N LYS A 105 3.17 16.79 -5.62
CA LYS A 105 3.10 16.30 -4.23
C LYS A 105 1.74 15.68 -3.85
N LEU A 106 0.71 15.90 -4.67
CA LEU A 106 -0.63 15.34 -4.50
C LEU A 106 -0.90 14.21 -5.49
N HIS A 107 0.10 13.77 -6.27
CA HIS A 107 -0.07 12.75 -7.30
C HIS A 107 -0.70 11.47 -6.75
N GLY A 108 -1.93 11.19 -7.20
CA GLY A 108 -2.69 10.02 -6.79
C GLY A 108 -3.27 10.06 -5.36
N ILE A 109 -3.34 11.24 -4.73
CA ILE A 109 -4.04 11.47 -3.46
C ILE A 109 -5.50 11.87 -3.79
N PRO A 110 -6.52 11.15 -3.29
CA PRO A 110 -7.91 11.54 -3.51
C PRO A 110 -8.26 12.82 -2.74
N LEU A 111 -9.03 13.71 -3.37
CA LEU A 111 -9.46 14.99 -2.81
C LEU A 111 -10.98 15.15 -2.94
N VAL A 112 -11.57 15.93 -2.04
CA VAL A 112 -12.99 16.30 -2.08
C VAL A 112 -13.12 17.73 -2.61
N GLY A 113 -13.96 17.91 -3.63
CA GLY A 113 -14.27 19.21 -4.22
C GLY A 113 -15.52 19.85 -3.64
N VAL A 114 -15.63 21.18 -3.79
CA VAL A 114 -16.85 21.93 -3.44
C VAL A 114 -17.78 21.95 -4.65
N LEU A 115 -19.08 21.72 -4.42
CA LEU A 115 -20.09 21.75 -5.46
C LEU A 115 -20.18 23.15 -6.10
N GLY A 116 -20.22 23.21 -7.44
CA GLY A 116 -20.25 24.46 -8.21
C GLY A 116 -18.87 25.01 -8.60
N VAL A 117 -17.78 24.38 -8.14
CA VAL A 117 -16.45 24.61 -8.70
C VAL A 117 -16.29 23.67 -9.90
N ASP A 118 -15.93 24.24 -11.05
CA ASP A 118 -15.81 23.52 -12.33
C ASP A 118 -14.98 22.23 -12.19
N LYS A 119 -15.58 21.07 -12.49
CA LYS A 119 -14.99 19.73 -12.28
C LYS A 119 -13.64 19.59 -13.03
N GLU A 120 -13.46 20.36 -14.10
CA GLU A 120 -12.26 20.39 -14.94
C GLU A 120 -11.01 20.90 -14.22
N ARG A 121 -11.13 21.83 -13.26
CA ARG A 121 -9.98 22.36 -12.52
C ARG A 121 -9.38 21.37 -11.52
N MET A 122 -10.15 20.37 -11.08
CA MET A 122 -9.65 19.34 -10.17
C MET A 122 -8.80 18.29 -10.90
N LEU A 123 -9.13 18.00 -12.17
CA LEU A 123 -8.34 17.10 -13.02
C LEU A 123 -6.95 17.68 -13.36
N THR A 124 -6.86 19.01 -13.53
CA THR A 124 -5.59 19.67 -13.91
C THR A 124 -4.55 19.71 -12.80
N GLN A 125 -4.96 19.67 -11.52
CA GLN A 125 -4.02 19.63 -10.39
C GLN A 125 -3.51 18.21 -10.08
N SER A 126 -4.06 17.20 -10.74
CA SER A 126 -3.70 15.79 -10.61
C SER A 126 -2.73 15.29 -11.70
N SER A 127 -2.38 16.14 -12.67
CA SER A 127 -1.46 15.82 -13.79
C SER A 127 -0.05 16.38 -13.58
#